data_AF-A0A6Y1K0U2-F1
#
_entry.id   AF-A0A6Y1K0U2-F1
#
_cell.length_a   1.000
_cell.length_b   1.000
_cell.length_c   1.000
_cell.angle_alpha   90.00
_cell.angle_beta   90.00
_cell.angle_gamma   90.00
#
_symmetry.space_group_name_H-M   'P 1'
#
loop_
_entity.id
_entity.type
_entity.pdbx_description
1 polymer ?
#
loop_
_entity_poly.entity_id
_entity_poly.type
_entity_poly.pdbx_seq_one_letter_code
_entity_poly.pdbx_strand_id
1 'polypeptide(L)'
;MLSLLLLWGIILLIMNNKFLFAHYLRGGAALCVLFSHYTASFFISNDFISSVLNIPKAKNLSFPRIILDFIPVEFPGFLSIFGVATFFLISGFLIPISIEKYTVTTFLKKRFFRLYPTYFIVCIINLFFVFLGFCI
;
A
#
# COMPACT_ATOMS: atom_id res chain seq x y z
N MET A 1 6.14 34.38 15.96
CA MET A 1 7.39 33.67 15.64
C MET A 1 7.15 32.22 15.18
N LEU A 2 6.32 31.42 15.87
CA LEU A 2 5.97 30.04 15.47
C LEU A 2 5.25 29.92 14.11
N SER A 3 4.36 30.87 13.79
CA SER A 3 3.60 30.92 12.53
C SER A 3 4.48 31.13 11.29
N LEU A 4 5.53 31.96 11.39
CA LEU A 4 6.46 32.20 10.27
C LEU A 4 7.36 31.00 9.98
N LEU A 5 7.78 30.24 11.00
CA LEU A 5 8.56 29.00 10.83
C LEU A 5 7.75 27.87 10.20
N LEU A 6 6.47 27.75 10.56
CA LEU A 6 5.53 26.82 9.92
C LEU A 6 5.27 27.19 8.45
N LEU A 7 5.03 28.47 8.18
CA LEU A 7 4.88 28.99 6.81
C LEU A 7 6.16 28.77 5.98
N TRP A 8 7.34 29.03 6.54
CA TRP A 8 8.61 28.76 5.85
C TRP A 8 8.88 27.27 5.65
N GLY A 9 8.53 26.41 6.61
CA GLY A 9 8.62 24.95 6.46
C GLY A 9 7.69 24.41 5.37
N ILE A 10 6.47 24.95 5.28
CA ILE A 10 5.50 24.64 4.22
C ILE A 10 6.00 25.17 2.87
N ILE A 11 6.54 26.39 2.81
CA ILE A 11 7.11 26.97 1.59
C ILE A 11 8.35 26.19 1.11
N LEU A 12 9.23 25.76 2.02
CA LEU A 12 10.39 24.90 1.71
C LEU A 12 9.96 23.51 1.22
N LEU A 13 8.89 22.95 1.78
CA LEU A 13 8.26 21.72 1.27
C LEU A 13 7.69 21.92 -0.14
N ILE A 14 7.06 23.07 -0.40
CA ILE A 14 6.51 23.43 -1.73
C ILE A 14 7.61 23.71 -2.75
N MET A 15 8.76 24.28 -2.35
CA MET A 15 9.85 24.66 -3.25
C MET A 15 10.74 23.50 -3.72
N ASN A 16 10.75 22.36 -3.00
CA ASN A 16 11.60 21.19 -3.31
C ASN A 16 10.86 20.07 -4.11
N ASN A 17 9.66 20.36 -4.61
CA ASN A 17 8.62 19.37 -4.90
C ASN A 17 8.56 18.81 -6.33
N LYS A 18 9.65 18.85 -7.11
CA LYS A 18 9.60 18.43 -8.52
C LYS A 18 9.09 17.00 -8.74
N PHE A 19 9.15 16.15 -7.70
CA PHE A 19 8.69 14.76 -7.76
C PHE A 19 7.55 14.42 -6.78
N LEU A 20 6.97 15.39 -6.05
CA LEU A 20 5.94 15.09 -5.06
C LEU A 20 4.69 14.46 -5.66
N PHE A 21 4.29 14.95 -6.84
CA PHE A 21 3.21 14.34 -7.62
C PHE A 21 3.43 12.83 -7.83
N ALA A 22 4.66 12.43 -8.17
CA ALA A 22 5.00 11.04 -8.39
C ALA A 22 5.02 10.21 -7.10
N HIS A 23 5.26 10.83 -5.94
CA HIS A 23 5.05 10.19 -4.64
C HIS A 23 3.55 9.97 -4.34
N TYR A 24 2.70 10.95 -4.61
CA TYR A 24 1.25 10.81 -4.44
C TYR A 24 0.65 9.77 -5.37
N LEU A 25 1.10 9.73 -6.62
CA LEU A 25 0.62 8.75 -7.60
C LEU A 25 0.99 7.32 -7.18
N ARG A 26 2.18 7.09 -6.63
CA ARG A 26 2.55 5.80 -6.03
C ARG A 26 1.70 5.45 -4.82
N GLY A 27 1.38 6.42 -3.97
CA GLY A 27 0.47 6.24 -2.85
C GLY A 27 -0.93 5.81 -3.32
N GLY A 28 -1.49 6.53 -4.29
CA GLY A 28 -2.78 6.19 -4.90
C GLY A 28 -2.78 4.80 -5.54
N ALA A 29 -1.73 4.46 -6.28
CA ALA A 29 -1.55 3.14 -6.87
C ALA A 29 -1.51 2.02 -5.81
N ALA A 30 -0.83 2.24 -4.68
CA ALA A 30 -0.81 1.29 -3.58
C ALA A 30 -2.19 1.13 -2.91
N LEU A 31 -2.97 2.21 -2.79
CA LEU A 31 -4.34 2.16 -2.27
C LEU A 31 -5.28 1.41 -3.21
N CYS A 32 -5.14 1.56 -4.53
CA CYS A 32 -5.86 0.78 -5.53
C CYS A 32 -5.63 -0.73 -5.34
N VAL A 33 -4.37 -1.14 -5.15
CA VAL A 33 -4.00 -2.54 -4.90
C VAL A 33 -4.54 -3.03 -3.55
N LEU A 34 -4.45 -2.22 -2.50
CA LEU A 34 -4.99 -2.54 -1.18
C LEU A 34 -6.51 -2.78 -1.25
N PHE A 35 -7.25 -1.88 -1.89
CA PHE A 35 -8.70 -2.00 -2.05
C PHE A 35 -9.06 -3.25 -2.83
N SER A 36 -8.33 -3.54 -3.91
CA SER A 36 -8.51 -4.75 -4.70
C SER A 36 -8.28 -6.02 -3.88
N HIS A 37 -7.19 -6.12 -3.12
CA HIS A 37 -6.95 -7.29 -2.27
C HIS A 37 -8.00 -7.43 -1.17
N TYR A 38 -8.42 -6.33 -0.55
CA TYR A 38 -9.46 -6.37 0.47
C TYR A 38 -10.80 -6.85 -0.11
N THR A 39 -11.18 -6.39 -1.30
CA THR A 39 -12.47 -6.78 -1.91
C THR A 39 -12.41 -8.15 -2.60
N ALA A 40 -11.42 -8.38 -3.45
CA ALA A 40 -11.29 -9.64 -4.19
C ALA A 40 -10.72 -10.77 -3.32
N SER A 41 -9.59 -10.59 -2.65
CA SER A 41 -8.94 -11.69 -1.94
C SER A 41 -9.73 -12.14 -0.71
N PHE A 42 -10.28 -11.21 0.08
CA PHE A 42 -11.04 -11.55 1.29
C PHE A 42 -12.44 -12.08 0.97
N PHE A 43 -13.20 -11.45 0.04
CA PHE A 43 -14.59 -11.84 -0.24
C PHE A 43 -14.74 -12.88 -1.37
N ILE A 44 -13.97 -12.76 -2.46
CA ILE A 44 -14.09 -13.66 -3.62
C ILE A 44 -13.21 -14.89 -3.43
N SER A 45 -11.94 -14.69 -3.04
CA SER A 45 -10.97 -15.79 -2.89
C SER A 45 -10.89 -16.38 -1.49
N ASN A 46 -11.89 -16.12 -0.62
CA ASN A 46 -11.89 -16.63 0.77
C ASN A 46 -11.69 -18.14 0.84
N ASP A 47 -12.40 -18.87 -0.03
CA ASP A 47 -12.33 -20.33 -0.09
C ASP A 47 -10.93 -20.85 -0.42
N PHE A 48 -10.28 -20.20 -1.40
CA PHE A 48 -8.92 -20.54 -1.81
C PHE A 48 -7.89 -20.21 -0.72
N ILE A 49 -8.01 -19.04 -0.09
CA ILE A 49 -7.09 -18.66 1.00
C ILE A 49 -7.29 -19.56 2.21
N SER A 50 -8.54 -19.91 2.54
CA SER A 50 -8.85 -20.79 3.66
C SER A 50 -8.32 -22.20 3.45
N SER A 51 -8.33 -22.72 2.21
CA SER A 51 -7.76 -24.03 1.90
C SER A 51 -6.24 -24.04 1.94
N VAL A 52 -5.59 -23.01 1.40
CA VAL A 52 -4.12 -22.88 1.40
C VAL A 52 -3.58 -22.69 2.81
N LEU A 53 -4.26 -21.90 3.63
CA LEU A 53 -3.82 -21.62 5.01
C LEU A 53 -4.38 -22.61 6.04
N ASN A 54 -5.23 -23.55 5.62
CA ASN A 54 -5.91 -24.52 6.48
C ASN A 54 -6.62 -23.86 7.68
N ILE A 55 -7.31 -22.74 7.43
CA ILE A 55 -8.08 -21.97 8.42
C ILE A 55 -9.59 -22.11 8.19
N PRO A 56 -10.43 -21.91 9.22
CA PRO A 56 -11.88 -21.91 9.04
C PRO A 56 -12.31 -20.88 8.00
N LYS A 57 -13.14 -21.31 7.05
CA LYS A 57 -13.80 -20.41 6.11
C LYS A 57 -14.63 -19.40 6.88
N ALA A 58 -14.50 -18.13 6.50
CA ALA A 58 -15.31 -17.11 7.12
C ALA A 58 -16.77 -17.27 6.66
N LYS A 59 -17.71 -17.24 7.61
CA LYS A 59 -19.14 -17.48 7.36
C LYS A 59 -19.84 -16.16 7.04
N ASN A 60 -20.91 -16.21 6.24
CA ASN A 60 -21.74 -15.06 5.88
C ASN A 60 -20.98 -13.92 5.17
N LEU A 61 -20.01 -14.25 4.31
CA LEU A 61 -19.36 -13.23 3.49
C LEU A 61 -20.35 -12.72 2.46
N SER A 62 -20.80 -11.51 2.69
CA SER A 62 -21.59 -10.73 1.75
C SER A 62 -20.82 -9.45 1.50
N PHE A 63 -20.63 -9.10 0.23
CA PHE A 63 -20.15 -7.76 -0.08
C PHE A 63 -21.11 -6.73 0.54
N PRO A 64 -20.59 -5.63 1.12
CA PRO A 64 -21.42 -4.51 1.49
C PRO A 64 -22.28 -4.10 0.28
N ARG A 65 -23.61 -4.00 0.45
CA ARG A 65 -24.54 -3.68 -0.66
C ARG A 65 -24.11 -2.43 -1.44
N ILE A 66 -23.59 -1.42 -0.73
CA ILE A 66 -23.07 -0.18 -1.31
C ILE A 66 -21.95 -0.40 -2.34
N ILE A 67 -21.19 -1.49 -2.24
CA ILE A 67 -20.13 -1.83 -3.19
C ILE A 67 -20.72 -2.55 -4.40
N LEU A 68 -21.65 -3.48 -4.18
CA LEU A 68 -22.31 -4.24 -5.25
C LEU A 68 -23.13 -3.35 -6.19
N ASP A 69 -23.74 -2.28 -5.66
CA ASP A 69 -24.59 -1.38 -6.44
C ASP A 69 -23.79 -0.41 -7.34
N PHE A 70 -22.52 -0.15 -7.02
CA PHE A 70 -21.69 0.85 -7.71
C PHE A 70 -20.46 0.27 -8.43
N ILE A 71 -20.01 -0.93 -8.05
CA ILE A 71 -18.75 -1.51 -8.52
C ILE A 71 -19.02 -2.88 -9.16
N PRO A 72 -18.78 -3.03 -10.48
CA PRO A 72 -18.85 -4.33 -11.14
C PRO A 72 -17.93 -5.34 -10.47
N VAL A 73 -18.34 -6.61 -10.38
CA VAL A 73 -17.58 -7.68 -9.70
C VAL A 73 -16.17 -7.88 -10.27
N GLU A 74 -15.95 -7.54 -11.54
CA GLU A 74 -14.64 -7.61 -12.20
C GLU A 74 -13.72 -6.40 -11.93
N PHE A 75 -14.29 -5.29 -11.47
CA PHE A 75 -13.57 -4.02 -11.29
C PHE A 75 -12.45 -4.09 -10.24
N PRO A 76 -12.58 -4.81 -9.10
CA PRO A 76 -11.48 -5.04 -8.18
C PRO A 76 -10.25 -5.66 -8.86
N GLY A 77 -10.44 -6.65 -9.74
CA GLY A 77 -9.34 -7.31 -10.45
C GLY A 77 -8.59 -6.36 -11.38
N PHE A 78 -9.33 -5.51 -12.10
CA PHE A 78 -8.72 -4.46 -12.92
C PHE A 78 -7.90 -3.46 -12.08
N LEU A 79 -8.42 -3.07 -10.91
CA LEU A 79 -7.79 -2.06 -10.06
C LEU A 79 -6.43 -2.51 -9.51
N SER A 80 -6.23 -3.80 -9.25
CA SER A 80 -4.90 -4.32 -8.87
C SER A 80 -3.92 -4.25 -10.02
N ILE A 81 -4.31 -4.66 -11.22
CA ILE A 81 -3.44 -4.63 -12.42
C ILE A 81 -3.05 -3.18 -12.74
N PHE A 82 -4.04 -2.28 -12.75
CA PHE A 82 -3.82 -0.85 -12.96
C PHE A 82 -2.90 -0.25 -11.89
N GLY A 83 -3.13 -0.56 -10.61
CA GLY A 83 -2.33 -0.06 -9.50
C GLY A 83 -0.89 -0.56 -9.56
N VAL A 84 -0.66 -1.85 -9.78
CA VAL A 84 0.68 -2.43 -9.90
C VAL A 84 1.44 -1.84 -11.10
N ALA A 85 0.80 -1.75 -12.26
CA ALA A 85 1.40 -1.15 -13.46
C ALA A 85 1.81 0.30 -13.23
N THR A 86 0.90 1.12 -12.66
CA THR A 86 1.17 2.53 -12.33
C THR A 86 2.29 2.66 -11.30
N PHE A 87 2.28 1.86 -10.24
CA PHE A 87 3.31 1.90 -9.20
C PHE A 87 4.70 1.60 -9.76
N PHE A 88 4.84 0.56 -10.60
CA PHE A 88 6.12 0.19 -11.18
C PHE A 88 6.59 1.15 -12.26
N LEU A 89 5.69 1.67 -13.10
CA LEU A 89 6.04 2.68 -14.11
C LEU A 89 6.64 3.93 -13.45
N ILE A 90 5.97 4.46 -12.42
CA ILE A 90 6.42 5.66 -11.72
C ILE A 90 7.68 5.39 -10.88
N SER A 91 7.76 4.22 -10.24
CA SER A 91 8.96 3.85 -9.48
C SER A 91 10.17 3.62 -10.39
N GLY A 92 9.97 2.99 -11.55
CA GLY A 92 10.99 2.77 -12.57
C GLY A 92 11.57 4.09 -13.09
N PHE A 93 10.73 5.11 -13.25
CA PHE A 93 11.18 6.46 -13.61
C PHE A 93 11.99 7.15 -12.49
N LEU A 94 11.60 6.97 -11.22
CA LEU A 94 12.21 7.68 -10.09
C LEU A 94 13.49 7.05 -9.52
N ILE A 95 13.67 5.74 -9.68
CA ILE A 95 14.82 5.01 -9.14
C ILE A 95 16.15 5.47 -9.78
N PRO A 96 16.29 5.59 -11.11
CA PRO A 96 17.52 6.07 -11.74
C PRO A 96 17.96 7.46 -11.23
N ILE A 97 17.02 8.41 -11.18
CA ILE A 97 17.22 9.77 -10.65
C ILE A 97 17.70 9.73 -9.18
N SER A 98 17.27 8.74 -8.41
CA SER A 98 17.67 8.57 -7.02
C SER A 98 19.07 7.95 -6.89
N ILE A 99 19.47 7.07 -7.80
CA ILE A 99 20.77 6.39 -7.80
C ILE A 99 21.89 7.36 -8.20
N GLU A 100 21.63 8.34 -9.09
CA GLU A 100 22.65 9.35 -9.46
C GLU A 100 23.23 10.11 -8.26
N LYS A 101 22.49 10.19 -7.15
CA LYS A 101 22.89 10.92 -5.94
C LYS A 101 23.67 10.07 -4.92
N TYR A 102 23.75 8.75 -5.12
CA TYR A 102 24.31 7.82 -4.14
C TYR A 102 25.06 6.65 -4.80
N THR A 103 26.05 6.09 -4.11
CA THR A 103 26.56 4.76 -4.51
C THR A 103 25.49 3.69 -4.33
N VAL A 104 25.49 2.66 -5.19
CA VAL A 104 24.49 1.56 -5.16
C VAL A 104 24.37 0.93 -3.78
N THR A 105 25.50 0.74 -3.08
CA THR A 105 25.54 0.18 -1.73
C THR A 105 24.86 1.09 -0.69
N THR A 106 25.06 2.40 -0.80
CA THR A 106 24.41 3.39 0.07
C THR A 106 22.91 3.45 -0.20
N PHE A 107 22.50 3.38 -1.47
CA PHE A 107 21.09 3.34 -1.85
C PHE A 107 20.38 2.11 -1.27
N LEU A 108 20.98 0.92 -1.39
CA LEU A 108 20.41 -0.32 -0.86
C LEU A 108 20.30 -0.30 0.67
N LYS A 109 21.34 0.15 1.38
CA LYS A 109 21.31 0.28 2.85
C LYS A 109 20.17 1.21 3.29
N LYS A 110 20.07 2.41 2.70
CA LYS A 110 18.99 3.36 3.02
C LYS A 110 17.61 2.77 2.76
N ARG A 111 17.45 2.01 1.68
CA ARG A 111 16.17 1.35 1.36
C ARG A 111 15.84 0.21 2.32
N PHE A 112 16.83 -0.58 2.71
CA PHE A 112 16.69 -1.66 3.69
C PHE A 112 16.20 -1.10 5.04
N PHE A 113 16.91 -0.13 5.61
CA PHE A 113 16.55 0.48 6.90
C PHE A 113 15.24 1.28 6.86
N ARG A 114 14.70 1.59 5.67
CA ARG A 114 13.39 2.22 5.52
C ARG A 114 12.25 1.21 5.41
N LEU A 115 12.44 0.10 4.70
CA LEU A 115 11.37 -0.87 4.41
C LEU A 115 11.20 -1.90 5.53
N TYR A 116 12.30 -2.45 6.04
CA TYR A 116 12.24 -3.56 6.99
C TYR A 116 11.60 -3.17 8.33
N PRO A 117 11.92 -2.03 8.97
CA PRO A 117 11.29 -1.66 10.23
C PRO A 117 9.77 -1.54 10.12
N THR A 118 9.29 -0.87 9.07
CA THR A 118 7.85 -0.73 8.82
C THR A 118 7.20 -2.09 8.55
N TYR A 119 7.84 -2.96 7.77
CA TYR A 119 7.33 -4.30 7.51
C TYR A 119 7.21 -5.14 8.78
N PHE A 120 8.24 -5.14 9.64
CA PHE A 120 8.20 -5.85 10.92
C PHE A 120 7.08 -5.34 11.83
N ILE A 121 6.93 -4.02 11.95
CA ILE A 121 5.87 -3.41 12.77
C ILE A 121 4.49 -3.85 12.26
N VAL A 122 4.24 -3.74 10.94
CA VAL A 122 2.98 -4.15 10.34
C VAL A 122 2.73 -5.65 10.52
N CYS A 123 3.75 -6.49 10.36
CA CYS A 123 3.66 -7.93 10.56
C CYS A 123 3.29 -8.27 12.01
N ILE A 124 3.94 -7.65 12.99
CA ILE A 124 3.64 -7.83 14.42
C ILE A 124 2.19 -7.42 14.73
N ILE A 125 1.75 -6.27 14.20
CA ILE A 125 0.37 -5.80 14.38
C ILE A 125 -0.63 -6.81 13.80
N ASN A 126 -0.39 -7.34 12.60
CA ASN A 126 -1.26 -8.35 12.00
C ASN A 126 -1.30 -9.63 12.85
N LEU A 127 -0.14 -10.11 13.32
CA LEU A 127 -0.06 -11.30 14.16
C LEU A 127 -0.77 -11.09 15.51
N PHE A 128 -0.68 -9.88 16.07
CA PHE A 128 -1.41 -9.50 17.28
C PHE A 128 -2.93 -9.58 17.08
N PHE A 129 -3.46 -9.08 15.96
CA PHE A 129 -4.89 -9.18 15.66
C PHE A 129 -5.34 -10.64 15.46
N VAL A 130 -4.53 -11.46 14.79
CA VAL A 130 -4.81 -12.89 14.64
C VAL A 130 -4.84 -13.57 16.01
N PHE A 131 -3.87 -13.29 16.88
CA PHE A 131 -3.83 -13.83 18.23
C PHE A 131 -5.05 -13.42 19.07
N LEU A 132 -5.44 -12.14 19.01
CA LEU A 132 -6.65 -11.65 19.67
C LEU A 132 -7.90 -12.39 19.17
N GLY A 133 -8.00 -12.63 17.85
CA GLY A 133 -9.08 -13.41 17.25
C GLY A 133 -9.11 -14.89 17.64
N PHE A 134 -7.99 -15.48 18.05
CA PHE A 134 -7.94 -16.84 18.62
C PHE A 134 -8.34 -16.89 20.10
N CYS A 135 -8.19 -15.78 20.83
CA CYS A 135 -8.46 -15.71 22.27
C CYS A 135 -9.92 -15.40 22.61
N ILE A 136 -10.69 -14.87 21.66
CA ILE A 136 -12.12 -14.52 21.76
C ILE A 136 -12.94 -15.65 21.16
#